data_AF-A0A7C2I028-F1
#
_entry.id   AF-A0A7C2I028-F1
#
_cell.length_a   1.000
_cell.length_b   1.000
_cell.length_c   1.000
_cell.angle_alpha   90.00
_cell.angle_beta   90.00
_cell.angle_gamma   90.00
#
_symmetry.space_group_name_H-M   'P 1'
#
loop_
_entity.id
_entity.type
_entity.pdbx_description
1 polymer ?
#
loop_
_entity_poly.entity_id
_entity_poly.type
_entity_poly.pdbx_seq_one_letter_code
_entity_poly.pdbx_strand_id
1 'polypeptide(L)'
;MEVEPSDAKCLATALAGALAIAAIAGGVVCVRRSPRFREDPAFAIQPAYQAAMATAQRGDYPAAAAAFAALAEQQPRSSVGAWARWQEAICRRAAGERKEAERAFERVVREYPQLHLAILAREALDQLRGRQQAQRPALREPDPHCGPKCLLFVCQQQGIEATLDELVQLCQPGRNGTSMAKLAAAARAKGLHPEGLWVAPEEWGRLTLPAIAWVDRNHFVVVTAVTSGALQYYDPAEPDTRYEVRIEGFKRRWDGYVLTLHRVR
;
A
#
# COMPACT_ATOMS: atom_id res chain seq x y z
N MET A 1 -12.48 -17.88 27.11
CA MET A 1 -12.72 -17.82 25.65
C MET A 1 -11.35 -17.77 25.00
N GLU A 2 -10.86 -18.92 24.57
CA GLU A 2 -9.54 -19.07 23.95
C GLU A 2 -9.62 -18.48 22.53
N VAL A 3 -8.68 -17.61 22.20
CA VAL A 3 -8.58 -16.99 20.87
C VAL A 3 -7.91 -17.99 19.94
N GLU A 4 -8.57 -18.34 18.84
CA GLU A 4 -8.06 -19.27 17.83
C GLU A 4 -6.68 -18.82 17.30
N PRO A 5 -5.71 -19.74 17.10
CA PRO A 5 -4.34 -19.40 16.68
C PRO A 5 -4.25 -18.65 15.34
N SER A 6 -5.27 -18.77 14.46
CA SER A 6 -5.37 -18.01 13.22
C SER A 6 -5.65 -16.53 13.42
N ASP A 7 -6.42 -16.19 14.46
CA ASP A 7 -6.84 -14.81 14.76
C ASP A 7 -5.72 -14.05 15.47
N ALA A 8 -4.92 -14.73 16.31
CA ALA A 8 -3.70 -14.19 16.90
C ALA A 8 -2.64 -13.83 15.82
N LYS A 9 -2.55 -14.63 14.76
CA LYS A 9 -1.64 -14.39 13.62
C LYS A 9 -2.14 -13.21 12.75
N CYS A 10 -3.45 -13.05 12.60
CA CYS A 10 -4.06 -11.91 11.91
C CYS A 10 -3.85 -10.61 12.70
N LEU A 11 -4.00 -10.63 14.04
CA LEU A 11 -3.73 -9.49 14.93
C LEU A 11 -2.26 -9.10 14.95
N ALA A 12 -1.34 -10.08 15.02
CA ALA A 12 0.10 -9.83 14.98
C ALA A 12 0.54 -9.23 13.62
N THR A 13 -0.11 -9.64 12.52
CA THR A 13 0.14 -9.08 11.17
C THR A 13 -0.47 -7.68 11.01
N ALA A 14 -1.59 -7.38 11.66
CA ALA A 14 -2.20 -6.05 11.66
C ALA A 14 -1.42 -5.03 12.52
N LEU A 15 -0.90 -5.47 13.69
CA LEU A 15 -0.04 -4.66 14.57
C LEU A 15 1.36 -4.46 13.96
N ALA A 16 1.95 -5.50 13.37
CA ALA A 16 3.22 -5.39 12.65
C ALA A 16 3.07 -4.62 11.32
N GLY A 17 1.92 -4.73 10.65
CA GLY A 17 1.60 -4.01 9.42
C GLY A 17 1.43 -2.51 9.63
N ALA A 18 0.86 -2.09 10.75
CA ALA A 18 0.79 -0.67 11.13
C ALA A 18 2.18 -0.05 11.34
N LEU A 19 3.11 -0.82 11.91
CA LEU A 19 4.53 -0.44 12.07
C LEU A 19 5.30 -0.47 10.74
N ALA A 20 5.01 -1.40 9.84
CA ALA A 20 5.62 -1.46 8.51
C ALA A 20 5.14 -0.33 7.58
N ILE A 21 3.86 0.05 7.66
CA ILE A 21 3.31 1.21 6.94
C ILE A 21 3.90 2.52 7.51
N ALA A 22 4.11 2.61 8.83
CA ALA A 22 4.82 3.73 9.44
C ALA A 22 6.30 3.80 9.01
N ALA A 23 6.97 2.65 8.79
CA ALA A 23 8.34 2.61 8.29
C ALA A 23 8.46 2.94 6.78
N ILE A 24 7.39 2.73 5.99
CA ILE A 24 7.31 3.19 4.59
C ILE A 24 6.94 4.69 4.52
N ALA A 25 6.21 5.20 5.51
CA ALA A 25 5.82 6.61 5.62
C ALA A 25 6.95 7.54 6.10
N GLY A 26 8.12 7.00 6.45
CA GLY A 26 9.35 7.74 6.75
C GLY A 26 9.99 8.36 5.51
N GLY A 27 9.25 9.22 4.81
CA GLY A 27 9.75 10.06 3.72
C GLY A 27 9.30 9.60 2.33
N VAL A 28 8.46 10.44 1.71
CA VAL A 28 8.15 10.45 0.26
C VAL A 28 7.05 9.46 -0.19
N VAL A 29 5.90 9.45 0.48
CA VAL A 29 4.63 9.20 -0.23
C VAL A 29 4.02 10.57 -0.51
N CYS A 30 4.23 11.09 -1.71
CA CYS A 30 3.51 12.28 -2.15
C CYS A 30 2.17 11.78 -2.69
N VAL A 31 1.17 11.54 -1.84
CA VAL A 31 -0.20 11.48 -2.35
C VAL A 31 -0.43 12.83 -3.00
N ARG A 32 -0.58 12.88 -4.33
CA ARG A 32 -0.80 14.11 -5.09
C ARG A 32 -1.82 14.94 -4.32
N ARG A 33 -1.38 16.10 -3.80
CA ARG A 33 -2.10 16.91 -2.80
C ARG A 33 -3.55 17.08 -3.23
N SER A 34 -4.45 16.27 -2.67
CA SER A 34 -5.86 16.60 -2.68
C SER A 34 -6.00 17.77 -1.72
N PRO A 35 -6.55 18.93 -2.12
CA PRO A 35 -6.69 20.10 -1.26
C PRO A 35 -7.57 19.88 -0.01
N ARG A 36 -8.06 18.65 0.20
CA ARG A 36 -9.00 18.26 1.26
C ARG A 36 -8.41 17.35 2.33
N PHE A 37 -7.14 16.95 2.25
CA PHE A 37 -6.54 15.97 3.17
C PHE A 37 -5.26 16.50 3.81
N ARG A 38 -5.20 16.47 5.15
CA ARG A 38 -4.02 16.85 5.93
C ARG A 38 -3.40 15.58 6.51
N GLU A 39 -2.22 15.22 6.02
CA GLU A 39 -1.37 14.24 6.69
C GLU A 39 -0.82 14.87 7.96
N ASP A 40 -0.93 14.16 9.08
CA ASP A 40 -0.39 14.59 10.37
C ASP A 40 0.71 13.60 10.81
N PRO A 41 2.00 14.00 10.76
CA PRO A 41 3.12 13.17 11.21
C PRO A 41 3.06 12.80 12.70
N ALA A 42 2.23 13.48 13.49
CA ALA A 42 2.06 13.28 14.93
C ALA A 42 0.89 12.33 15.29
N PHE A 43 0.30 11.63 14.33
CA PHE A 43 -0.87 10.77 14.59
C PHE A 43 -0.64 9.71 15.69
N ALA A 44 0.49 9.00 15.65
CA ALA A 44 0.79 7.96 16.62
C ALA A 44 1.03 8.50 18.04
N ILE A 45 1.20 9.80 18.23
CA ILE A 45 1.38 10.41 19.55
C ILE A 45 0.09 11.02 20.13
N GLN A 46 -1.05 10.90 19.44
CA GLN A 46 -2.33 11.37 19.98
C GLN A 46 -2.76 10.53 21.19
N PRO A 47 -2.97 11.14 22.38
CA PRO A 47 -3.28 10.40 23.61
C PRO A 47 -4.55 9.55 23.51
N ALA A 48 -5.59 10.08 22.82
CA ALA A 48 -6.85 9.37 22.63
C ALA A 48 -6.68 8.09 21.79
N TYR A 49 -5.83 8.15 20.75
CA TYR A 49 -5.54 6.99 19.91
C TYR A 49 -4.73 5.94 20.71
N GLN A 50 -3.71 6.38 21.45
CA GLN A 50 -2.90 5.50 22.29
C GLN A 50 -3.70 4.82 23.40
N ALA A 51 -4.61 5.55 24.04
CA ALA A 51 -5.51 4.99 25.04
C ALA A 51 -6.43 3.91 24.45
N ALA A 52 -7.01 4.15 23.27
CA ALA A 52 -7.84 3.17 22.57
C ALA A 52 -7.03 1.93 22.16
N MET A 53 -5.79 2.10 21.68
CA MET A 53 -4.87 1.00 21.37
C MET A 53 -4.52 0.18 22.61
N ALA A 54 -4.25 0.82 23.76
CA ALA A 54 -3.97 0.13 25.00
C ALA A 54 -5.17 -0.69 25.49
N THR A 55 -6.39 -0.20 25.28
CA THR A 55 -7.63 -0.95 25.57
C THR A 55 -7.76 -2.18 24.67
N ALA A 56 -7.48 -2.05 23.37
CA ALA A 56 -7.48 -3.18 22.45
C ALA A 56 -6.41 -4.23 22.83
N GLN A 57 -5.22 -3.79 23.27
CA GLN A 57 -4.15 -4.70 23.73
C GLN A 57 -4.53 -5.52 24.96
N ARG A 58 -5.44 -5.02 25.80
CA ARG A 58 -6.01 -5.76 26.94
C ARG A 58 -7.14 -6.72 26.53
N GLY A 59 -7.49 -6.78 25.24
CA GLY A 59 -8.53 -7.65 24.71
C GLY A 59 -9.96 -7.09 24.81
N ASP A 60 -10.12 -5.86 25.29
CA ASP A 60 -11.44 -5.20 25.35
C ASP A 60 -11.76 -4.50 24.02
N TYR A 61 -12.08 -5.33 23.02
CA TYR A 61 -12.36 -4.87 21.67
C TYR A 61 -13.61 -3.98 21.54
N PRO A 62 -14.75 -4.25 22.24
CA PRO A 62 -15.91 -3.37 22.17
C PRO A 62 -15.62 -1.96 22.69
N ALA A 63 -14.91 -1.83 23.82
CA ALA A 63 -14.56 -0.52 24.37
C ALA A 63 -13.55 0.21 23.46
N ALA A 64 -12.55 -0.51 22.93
CA ALA A 64 -11.61 0.05 21.98
C ALA A 64 -12.31 0.54 20.70
N ALA A 65 -13.24 -0.25 20.15
CA ALA A 65 -14.03 0.13 18.98
C ALA A 65 -14.81 1.41 19.20
N ALA A 66 -15.48 1.56 20.35
CA ALA A 66 -16.22 2.77 20.69
C ALA A 66 -15.31 4.00 20.79
N ALA A 67 -14.13 3.85 21.40
CA ALA A 67 -13.14 4.92 21.51
C ALA A 67 -12.61 5.36 20.13
N PHE A 68 -12.30 4.41 19.25
CA PHE A 68 -11.88 4.70 17.89
C PHE A 68 -12.99 5.33 17.05
N ALA A 69 -14.24 4.87 17.20
CA ALA A 69 -15.39 5.48 16.54
C ALA A 69 -15.54 6.95 16.93
N ALA A 70 -15.48 7.25 18.23
CA ALA A 70 -15.56 8.61 18.75
C ALA A 70 -14.42 9.49 18.22
N LEU A 71 -13.19 8.98 18.21
CA LEU A 71 -12.04 9.69 17.66
C LEU A 71 -12.20 9.98 16.16
N ALA A 72 -12.74 9.04 15.40
CA ALA A 72 -13.00 9.23 13.97
C ALA A 72 -14.08 10.27 13.69
N GLU A 73 -15.11 10.40 14.54
CA GLU A 73 -16.12 11.46 14.45
C GLU A 73 -15.58 12.84 14.85
N GLN A 74 -14.65 12.91 15.80
CA GLN A 74 -14.04 14.17 16.23
C GLN A 74 -13.09 14.76 15.17
N GLN A 75 -12.45 13.90 14.38
CA GLN A 75 -11.46 14.31 13.37
C GLN A 75 -11.84 13.80 11.97
N PRO A 76 -13.02 14.19 11.42
CA PRO A 76 -13.48 13.69 10.14
C PRO A 76 -12.57 14.18 9.00
N ARG A 77 -12.43 13.36 7.95
CA ARG A 77 -11.63 13.69 6.74
C ARG A 77 -10.15 13.99 7.03
N SER A 78 -9.62 13.47 8.14
CA SER A 78 -8.21 13.54 8.49
C SER A 78 -7.54 12.16 8.37
N SER A 79 -6.21 12.14 8.33
CA SER A 79 -5.44 10.89 8.43
C SER A 79 -5.75 10.13 9.73
N VAL A 80 -5.85 10.85 10.84
CA VAL A 80 -6.24 10.32 12.16
C VAL A 80 -7.61 9.68 12.12
N GLY A 81 -8.61 10.38 11.56
CA GLY A 81 -9.98 9.87 11.46
C GLY A 81 -10.09 8.64 10.56
N ALA A 82 -9.30 8.58 9.48
CA ALA A 82 -9.23 7.41 8.61
C ALA A 82 -8.70 6.18 9.35
N TRP A 83 -7.57 6.33 10.04
CA TRP A 83 -6.95 5.23 10.81
C TRP A 83 -7.77 4.84 12.03
N ALA A 84 -8.40 5.80 12.72
CA ALA A 84 -9.32 5.51 13.82
C ALA A 84 -10.52 4.71 13.30
N ARG A 85 -11.12 5.09 12.17
CA ARG A 85 -12.22 4.32 11.55
C ARG A 85 -11.79 2.90 11.16
N TRP A 86 -10.57 2.75 10.64
CA TRP A 86 -9.99 1.44 10.36
C TRP A 86 -9.86 0.59 11.63
N GLN A 87 -9.31 1.14 12.70
CA GLN A 87 -9.16 0.41 13.97
C GLN A 87 -10.50 0.09 14.64
N GLU A 88 -11.51 0.97 14.51
CA GLU A 88 -12.89 0.66 14.88
C GLU A 88 -13.34 -0.63 14.17
N ALA A 89 -13.20 -0.69 12.85
CA ALA A 89 -13.65 -1.84 12.06
C ALA A 89 -12.93 -3.14 12.46
N ILE A 90 -11.62 -3.07 12.71
CA ILE A 90 -10.81 -4.22 13.17
C ILE A 90 -11.26 -4.68 14.55
N CYS A 91 -11.45 -3.77 15.51
CA CYS A 91 -11.90 -4.11 16.86
C CYS A 91 -13.30 -4.74 16.84
N ARG A 92 -14.24 -4.18 16.05
CA ARG A 92 -15.58 -4.76 15.90
C ARG A 92 -15.56 -6.15 15.30
N ARG A 93 -14.70 -6.38 14.30
CA ARG A 93 -14.48 -7.72 13.75
C ARG A 93 -13.97 -8.70 14.82
N ALA A 94 -12.98 -8.29 15.61
CA ALA A 94 -12.42 -9.09 16.70
C ALA A 94 -13.43 -9.36 17.83
N ALA A 95 -14.37 -8.44 18.06
CA ALA A 95 -15.49 -8.61 18.99
C ALA A 95 -16.61 -9.53 18.44
N GLY A 96 -16.52 -10.00 17.19
CA GLY A 96 -17.57 -10.78 16.54
C GLY A 96 -18.75 -9.95 15.99
N GLU A 97 -18.68 -8.62 16.10
CA GLU A 97 -19.68 -7.66 15.60
C GLU A 97 -19.55 -7.46 14.09
N ARG A 98 -19.83 -8.52 13.32
CA ARG A 98 -19.57 -8.57 11.87
C ARG A 98 -20.28 -7.44 11.11
N LYS A 99 -21.55 -7.14 11.42
CA LYS A 99 -22.33 -6.12 10.69
C LYS A 99 -21.80 -4.72 10.95
N GLU A 100 -21.37 -4.45 12.16
CA GLU A 100 -20.83 -3.17 12.60
C GLU A 100 -19.41 -2.97 12.04
N ALA A 101 -18.61 -4.05 11.98
CA ALA A 101 -17.33 -4.06 11.27
C ALA A 101 -17.49 -3.76 9.78
N GLU A 102 -18.46 -4.38 9.09
CA GLU A 102 -18.77 -4.08 7.69
C GLU A 102 -19.13 -2.60 7.51
N ARG A 103 -20.04 -2.05 8.33
CA ARG A 103 -20.40 -0.63 8.28
C ARG A 103 -19.20 0.28 8.47
N ALA A 104 -18.31 -0.04 9.41
CA ALA A 104 -17.11 0.76 9.64
C ALA A 104 -16.15 0.70 8.44
N PHE A 105 -15.92 -0.47 7.83
CA PHE A 105 -15.13 -0.58 6.60
C PHE A 105 -15.78 0.14 5.41
N GLU A 106 -17.10 0.05 5.23
CA GLU A 106 -17.83 0.79 4.19
C GLU A 106 -17.62 2.30 4.33
N ARG A 107 -17.61 2.81 5.57
CA ARG A 107 -17.29 4.21 5.85
C ARG A 107 -15.86 4.55 5.48
N VAL A 108 -14.88 3.69 5.77
CA VAL A 108 -13.49 3.91 5.30
C VAL A 108 -13.45 4.07 3.78
N VAL A 109 -14.11 3.18 3.05
CA VAL A 109 -14.16 3.22 1.58
C VAL A 109 -14.83 4.47 1.05
N ARG A 110 -15.95 4.88 1.67
CA ARG A 110 -16.76 6.01 1.22
C ARG A 110 -16.15 7.37 1.58
N GLU A 111 -15.59 7.49 2.79
CA GLU A 111 -15.09 8.75 3.33
C GLU A 111 -13.63 9.01 2.93
N TYR A 112 -12.87 7.95 2.63
CA TYR A 112 -11.45 8.02 2.30
C TYR A 112 -11.07 7.20 1.03
N PRO A 113 -11.81 7.31 -0.09
CA PRO A 113 -11.60 6.48 -1.28
C PRO A 113 -10.20 6.59 -1.88
N GLN A 114 -9.51 7.71 -1.62
CA GLN A 114 -8.17 8.02 -2.11
C GLN A 114 -7.02 7.52 -1.21
N LEU A 115 -7.32 6.84 -0.10
CA LEU A 115 -6.29 6.29 0.79
C LEU A 115 -6.14 4.79 0.57
N HIS A 116 -4.92 4.27 0.75
CA HIS A 116 -4.65 2.82 0.74
C HIS A 116 -5.58 2.03 1.68
N LEU A 117 -5.97 2.63 2.81
CA LEU A 117 -6.95 2.06 3.75
C LEU A 117 -8.28 1.68 3.08
N ALA A 118 -8.72 2.38 2.03
CA ALA A 118 -9.93 2.03 1.30
C ALA A 118 -9.79 0.74 0.48
N ILE A 119 -8.60 0.41 -0.04
CA ILE A 119 -8.36 -0.90 -0.68
C ILE A 119 -8.42 -2.00 0.40
N LEU A 120 -7.69 -1.82 1.49
CA LEU A 120 -7.68 -2.80 2.59
C LEU A 120 -9.10 -3.02 3.16
N ALA A 121 -9.90 -1.94 3.23
CA ALA A 121 -11.28 -2.01 3.71
C ALA A 121 -12.20 -2.75 2.73
N ARG A 122 -12.01 -2.58 1.40
CA ARG A 122 -12.73 -3.37 0.39
C ARG A 122 -12.39 -4.84 0.49
N GLU A 123 -11.11 -5.18 0.66
CA GLU A 123 -10.69 -6.58 0.85
C GLU A 123 -11.29 -7.19 2.13
N ALA A 124 -11.26 -6.44 3.24
CA ALA A 124 -11.87 -6.87 4.49
C ALA A 124 -13.39 -7.06 4.35
N LEU A 125 -14.07 -6.20 3.59
CA LEU A 125 -15.50 -6.35 3.27
C LEU A 125 -15.79 -7.60 2.45
N ASP A 126 -14.98 -7.90 1.44
CA ASP A 126 -15.18 -9.10 0.62
C ASP A 126 -15.01 -10.37 1.46
N GLN A 127 -14.00 -10.42 2.34
CA GLN A 127 -13.82 -11.48 3.33
C GLN A 127 -15.04 -11.59 4.25
N LEU A 128 -15.46 -10.47 4.85
CA LEU A 128 -16.61 -10.41 5.74
C LEU A 128 -17.92 -10.73 5.03
N ARG A 129 -18.03 -10.63 3.71
CA ARG A 129 -19.25 -10.98 2.97
C ARG A 129 -19.24 -12.42 2.46
N GLY A 130 -18.20 -13.19 2.76
CA GLY A 130 -18.03 -14.56 2.26
C GLY A 130 -17.92 -14.61 0.73
N ARG A 131 -17.55 -13.50 0.09
CA ARG A 131 -17.26 -13.48 -1.34
C ARG A 131 -15.91 -14.16 -1.52
N GLN A 132 -15.87 -15.29 -2.24
CA GLN A 132 -14.59 -15.85 -2.65
C GLN A 132 -13.88 -14.80 -3.50
N GLN A 133 -12.77 -14.28 -2.97
CA GLN A 133 -11.87 -13.45 -3.74
C GLN A 133 -11.50 -14.26 -4.99
N ALA A 134 -11.56 -13.66 -6.18
CA ALA A 134 -10.92 -14.28 -7.34
C ALA A 134 -9.48 -14.61 -6.92
N GLN A 135 -9.12 -15.91 -6.93
CA GLN A 135 -7.87 -16.38 -6.35
C GLN A 135 -6.71 -15.51 -6.87
N ARG A 136 -6.05 -14.77 -5.96
CA ARG A 136 -4.80 -14.07 -6.27
C ARG A 136 -3.77 -15.15 -6.64
N PRO A 137 -2.87 -14.89 -7.60
CA PRO A 137 -1.81 -15.84 -7.91
C PRO A 137 -1.02 -16.17 -6.64
N ALA A 138 -0.51 -17.40 -6.53
CA ALA A 138 0.43 -17.74 -5.48
C ALA A 138 1.64 -16.79 -5.53
N LEU A 139 2.16 -16.44 -4.35
CA LEU A 139 3.33 -15.57 -4.25
C LEU A 139 4.53 -16.26 -4.91
N ARG A 140 5.26 -15.51 -5.75
CA ARG A 140 6.54 -15.96 -6.30
C ARG A 140 7.61 -15.97 -5.22
N GLU A 141 8.69 -16.72 -5.44
CA GLU A 141 9.89 -16.57 -4.61
C GLU A 141 10.43 -15.13 -4.73
N PRO A 142 10.79 -14.46 -3.62
CA PRO A 142 11.30 -13.10 -3.67
C PRO A 142 12.63 -13.02 -4.42
N ASP A 143 12.69 -12.25 -5.51
CA ASP A 143 13.95 -11.83 -6.12
C ASP A 143 14.40 -10.49 -5.50
N PRO A 144 15.48 -10.46 -4.70
CA PRO A 144 15.93 -9.22 -4.09
C PRO A 144 16.34 -8.14 -5.10
N HIS A 145 16.65 -8.54 -6.33
CA HIS A 145 17.07 -7.66 -7.42
C HIS A 145 15.92 -7.21 -8.34
N CYS A 146 14.66 -7.62 -8.12
CA CYS A 146 13.54 -7.19 -8.97
C CYS A 146 13.42 -5.66 -9.04
N GLY A 147 13.61 -4.97 -7.91
CA GLY A 147 13.63 -3.51 -7.83
C GLY A 147 14.76 -2.87 -8.67
N PRO A 148 16.04 -3.20 -8.40
CA PRO A 148 17.18 -2.74 -9.21
C PRO A 148 17.04 -3.02 -10.71
N LYS A 149 16.54 -4.20 -11.11
CA LYS A 149 16.27 -4.53 -12.51
C LYS A 149 15.19 -3.64 -13.13
N CYS A 150 14.11 -3.35 -12.40
CA CYS A 150 13.09 -2.39 -12.84
C CYS A 150 13.66 -0.98 -13.01
N LEU A 151 14.51 -0.52 -12.09
CA LEU A 151 15.16 0.78 -12.20
C LEU A 151 16.13 0.84 -13.38
N LEU A 152 16.85 -0.26 -13.65
CA LEU A 152 17.72 -0.37 -14.82
C LEU A 152 16.93 -0.21 -16.12
N PHE A 153 15.81 -0.92 -16.23
CA PHE A 153 14.93 -0.81 -17.39
C PHE A 153 14.44 0.64 -17.59
N VAL A 154 14.06 1.33 -16.52
CA VAL A 154 13.66 2.75 -16.60
C VAL A 154 14.82 3.64 -17.03
N CYS A 155 16.03 3.44 -16.50
CA CYS A 155 17.22 4.20 -16.90
C CYS A 155 17.49 4.03 -18.42
N GLN A 156 17.41 2.79 -18.92
CA GLN A 156 17.56 2.49 -20.35
C GLN A 156 16.52 3.20 -21.22
N GLN A 157 15.25 3.17 -20.82
CA GLN A 157 14.16 3.86 -21.53
C GLN A 157 14.35 5.39 -21.56
N GLN A 158 15.02 5.96 -20.56
CA GLN A 158 15.25 7.40 -20.46
C GLN A 158 16.64 7.85 -20.94
N GLY A 159 17.45 6.92 -21.49
CA GLY A 159 18.80 7.20 -21.98
C GLY A 159 19.79 7.59 -20.87
N ILE A 160 19.62 7.02 -19.67
CA ILE A 160 20.51 7.20 -18.52
C ILE A 160 21.42 5.98 -18.43
N GLU A 161 22.73 6.20 -18.46
CA GLU A 161 23.71 5.13 -18.31
C GLU A 161 23.67 4.57 -16.89
N ALA A 162 23.47 3.26 -16.77
CA ALA A 162 23.48 2.53 -15.50
C ALA A 162 23.83 1.07 -15.75
N THR A 163 24.44 0.42 -14.76
CA THR A 163 24.61 -1.05 -14.74
C THR A 163 23.75 -1.67 -13.63
N LEU A 164 23.46 -2.98 -13.74
CA LEU A 164 22.72 -3.67 -12.68
C LEU A 164 23.49 -3.63 -11.35
N ASP A 165 24.80 -3.90 -11.39
CA ASP A 165 25.65 -3.93 -10.19
C ASP A 165 25.67 -2.58 -9.47
N GLU A 166 25.81 -1.49 -10.23
CA GLU A 166 25.72 -0.12 -9.70
C GLU A 166 24.38 0.11 -8.99
N LEU A 167 23.26 -0.25 -9.64
CA LEU A 167 21.93 -0.04 -9.07
C LEU A 167 21.67 -0.94 -7.86
N VAL A 168 22.22 -2.15 -7.82
CA VAL A 168 22.17 -3.04 -6.65
C VAL A 168 22.95 -2.40 -5.49
N GLN A 169 24.14 -1.85 -5.74
CA GLN A 169 24.92 -1.14 -4.73
C GLN A 169 24.21 0.10 -4.20
N LEU A 170 23.52 0.85 -5.06
CA LEU A 170 22.73 2.02 -4.65
C LEU A 170 21.48 1.62 -3.86
N CYS A 171 20.81 0.54 -4.24
CA CYS A 171 19.58 0.08 -3.60
C CYS A 171 19.82 -0.66 -2.28
N GLN A 172 20.94 -1.38 -2.15
CA GLN A 172 21.28 -2.22 -1.00
C GLN A 172 20.10 -3.13 -0.57
N PRO A 173 19.67 -4.07 -1.43
CA PRO A 173 18.57 -4.98 -1.11
C PRO A 173 18.88 -5.80 0.15
N GLY A 174 17.86 -5.98 1.00
CA GLY A 174 17.95 -6.90 2.14
C GLY A 174 17.50 -8.32 1.77
N ARG A 175 17.36 -9.19 2.78
CA ARG A 175 16.81 -10.55 2.59
C ARG A 175 15.40 -10.57 1.97
N ASN A 176 14.61 -9.53 2.22
CA ASN A 176 13.25 -9.38 1.69
C ASN A 176 13.20 -8.50 0.42
N GLY A 177 14.36 -8.22 -0.20
CA GLY A 177 14.50 -7.39 -1.38
C GLY A 177 14.62 -5.89 -1.10
N THR A 178 14.19 -5.08 -2.07
CA THR A 178 14.37 -3.62 -2.08
C THR A 178 13.09 -2.90 -1.69
N SER A 179 13.15 -1.90 -0.82
CA SER A 179 11.99 -1.04 -0.51
C SER A 179 11.80 0.05 -1.57
N MET A 180 10.58 0.57 -1.73
CA MET A 180 10.31 1.69 -2.64
C MET A 180 11.11 2.96 -2.27
N ALA A 181 11.36 3.20 -0.98
CA ALA A 181 12.21 4.30 -0.51
C ALA A 181 13.67 4.16 -0.96
N LYS A 182 14.22 2.93 -0.89
CA LYS A 182 15.57 2.61 -1.40
C LYS A 182 15.65 2.77 -2.92
N LEU A 183 14.62 2.33 -3.66
CA LEU A 183 14.53 2.55 -5.10
C LEU A 183 14.49 4.04 -5.44
N ALA A 184 13.71 4.83 -4.70
CA ALA A 184 13.66 6.28 -4.87
C ALA A 184 15.02 6.93 -4.60
N ALA A 185 15.73 6.53 -3.54
CA ALA A 185 17.07 7.03 -3.26
C ALA A 185 18.05 6.73 -4.41
N ALA A 186 18.06 5.49 -4.91
CA ALA A 186 18.88 5.08 -6.05
C ALA A 186 18.52 5.86 -7.34
N ALA A 187 17.23 6.04 -7.62
CA ALA A 187 16.78 6.83 -8.76
C ALA A 187 17.26 8.29 -8.70
N ARG A 188 17.23 8.93 -7.52
CA ARG A 188 17.77 10.28 -7.33
C ARG A 188 19.28 10.34 -7.61
N ALA A 189 20.03 9.33 -7.16
CA ALA A 189 21.45 9.25 -7.45
C ALA A 189 21.76 9.14 -8.95
N LYS A 190 20.81 8.62 -9.75
CA LYS A 190 20.88 8.57 -11.22
C LYS A 190 20.31 9.81 -11.93
N GLY A 191 19.95 10.87 -11.20
CA GLY A 191 19.43 12.11 -11.77
C GLY A 191 17.94 12.05 -12.16
N LEU A 192 17.20 11.06 -11.68
CA LEU A 192 15.74 11.00 -11.79
C LEU A 192 15.08 11.71 -10.61
N HIS A 193 13.88 12.22 -10.82
CA HIS A 193 12.99 12.71 -9.77
C HIS A 193 11.90 11.67 -9.49
N PRO A 194 12.05 10.86 -8.42
CA PRO A 194 11.07 9.85 -8.05
C PRO A 194 9.96 10.41 -7.17
N GLU A 195 8.72 10.03 -7.47
CA GLU A 195 7.56 10.29 -6.62
C GLU A 195 6.87 8.97 -6.28
N GLY A 196 6.89 8.61 -5.00
CA GLY A 196 6.11 7.50 -4.46
C GLY A 196 4.65 7.92 -4.33
N LEU A 197 3.77 7.23 -5.05
CA LEU A 197 2.35 7.51 -5.08
C LEU A 197 1.59 6.24 -4.65
N TRP A 198 0.48 6.45 -3.94
CA TRP A 198 -0.60 5.50 -3.96
C TRP A 198 -1.67 6.02 -4.93
N VAL A 199 -2.15 5.16 -5.81
CA VAL A 199 -3.00 5.54 -6.94
C VAL A 199 -4.20 4.62 -6.99
N ALA A 200 -5.40 5.21 -7.04
CA ALA A 200 -6.60 4.43 -7.25
C ALA A 200 -6.59 3.82 -8.66
N PRO A 201 -7.16 2.62 -8.87
CA PRO A 201 -7.11 1.99 -10.18
C PRO A 201 -7.82 2.73 -11.31
N GLU A 202 -8.66 3.71 -11.00
CA GLU A 202 -9.33 4.57 -11.97
C GLU A 202 -8.43 5.71 -12.46
N GLU A 203 -7.26 5.91 -11.82
CA GLU A 203 -6.36 7.04 -12.05
C GLU A 203 -5.09 6.68 -12.84
N TRP A 204 -4.97 5.44 -13.34
CA TRP A 204 -3.81 4.98 -14.14
C TRP A 204 -3.45 5.91 -15.31
N GLY A 205 -4.46 6.44 -16.00
CA GLY A 205 -4.26 7.32 -17.16
C GLY A 205 -3.62 8.67 -16.83
N ARG A 206 -3.41 9.00 -15.55
CA ARG A 206 -2.80 10.24 -15.09
C ARG A 206 -1.34 10.09 -14.67
N LEU A 207 -0.81 8.87 -14.66
CA LEU A 207 0.55 8.61 -14.22
C LEU A 207 1.57 9.00 -15.29
N THR A 208 2.68 9.55 -14.83
CA THR A 208 3.87 9.70 -15.66
C THR A 208 4.52 8.34 -15.83
N LEU A 209 4.63 7.89 -17.07
CA LEU A 209 5.23 6.62 -17.44
C LEU A 209 6.64 6.83 -18.04
N PRO A 210 7.55 5.85 -17.92
CA PRO A 210 7.37 4.57 -17.21
C PRO A 210 7.33 4.74 -15.68
N ALA A 211 6.59 3.86 -15.00
CA ALA A 211 6.45 3.86 -13.54
C ALA A 211 6.70 2.45 -12.97
N ILE A 212 7.37 2.35 -11.83
CA ILE A 212 7.59 1.07 -11.15
C ILE A 212 6.40 0.79 -10.23
N ALA A 213 5.68 -0.32 -10.43
CA ALA A 213 4.57 -0.75 -9.60
C ALA A 213 5.00 -1.89 -8.67
N TRP A 214 4.49 -1.88 -7.42
CA TRP A 214 4.67 -2.98 -6.48
C TRP A 214 3.47 -3.92 -6.53
N VAL A 215 3.72 -5.19 -6.87
CA VAL A 215 2.70 -6.20 -7.12
C VAL A 215 2.93 -7.46 -6.30
N ASP A 216 1.87 -8.24 -6.13
CA ASP A 216 1.84 -9.52 -5.43
C ASP A 216 2.45 -9.45 -4.02
N ARG A 217 2.48 -8.27 -3.40
CA ARG A 217 3.09 -7.99 -2.09
C ARG A 217 4.58 -8.35 -1.96
N ASN A 218 5.28 -8.63 -3.05
CA ASN A 218 6.69 -9.00 -2.99
C ASN A 218 7.51 -8.71 -4.26
N HIS A 219 6.90 -8.18 -5.32
CA HIS A 219 7.55 -8.05 -6.62
C HIS A 219 7.41 -6.64 -7.19
N PHE A 220 8.37 -6.23 -8.01
CA PHE A 220 8.29 -4.98 -8.77
C PHE A 220 8.19 -5.26 -10.25
N VAL A 221 7.36 -4.48 -10.93
CA VAL A 221 7.22 -4.46 -12.39
C VAL A 221 7.26 -3.02 -12.90
N VAL A 222 7.56 -2.81 -14.17
CA VAL A 222 7.53 -1.46 -14.78
C VAL A 222 6.32 -1.34 -15.68
N VAL A 223 5.38 -0.46 -15.36
CA VAL A 223 4.28 -0.10 -16.26
C VAL A 223 4.82 0.87 -17.31
N THR A 224 4.68 0.49 -18.58
CA THR A 224 5.27 1.22 -19.71
C THR A 224 4.24 1.97 -20.53
N ALA A 225 3.00 1.48 -20.60
CA ALA A 225 1.90 2.14 -21.28
C ALA A 225 0.57 1.84 -20.59
N VAL A 226 -0.37 2.79 -20.69
CA VAL A 226 -1.76 2.62 -20.26
C VAL A 226 -2.65 3.10 -21.40
N THR A 227 -3.63 2.29 -21.77
CA THR A 227 -4.65 2.61 -22.79
C THR A 227 -6.04 2.56 -22.17
N SER A 228 -7.10 2.74 -22.96
CA SER A 228 -8.49 2.61 -22.50
C SER A 228 -8.81 1.16 -22.13
N GLY A 229 -8.54 0.78 -20.87
CA GLY A 229 -8.91 -0.51 -20.29
C GLY A 229 -7.80 -1.56 -20.21
N ALA A 230 -6.63 -1.29 -20.79
CA ALA A 230 -5.46 -2.17 -20.71
C ALA A 230 -4.21 -1.40 -20.26
N LEU A 231 -3.23 -2.14 -19.77
CA LEU A 231 -1.89 -1.63 -19.49
C LEU A 231 -0.84 -2.61 -19.98
N GLN A 232 0.30 -2.05 -20.34
CA GLN A 232 1.49 -2.80 -20.71
C GLN A 232 2.52 -2.68 -19.59
N TYR A 233 3.18 -3.79 -19.28
CA TYR A 233 4.25 -3.80 -18.29
C TYR A 233 5.41 -4.73 -18.66
N TYR A 234 6.57 -4.39 -18.13
CA TYR A 234 7.79 -5.18 -18.11
C TYR A 234 7.93 -5.87 -16.75
N ASP A 235 8.22 -7.18 -16.78
CA ASP A 235 8.53 -7.97 -15.60
C ASP A 235 10.02 -8.34 -15.59
N PRO A 236 10.80 -7.94 -14.57
CA PRO A 236 12.23 -8.28 -14.51
C PRO A 236 12.51 -9.78 -14.33
N ALA A 237 11.51 -10.59 -13.98
CA ALA A 237 11.62 -12.05 -13.95
C ALA A 237 11.56 -12.68 -15.34
N GLU A 238 10.95 -11.99 -16.30
CA GLU A 238 10.70 -12.48 -17.66
C GLU A 238 11.10 -11.36 -18.66
N PRO A 239 12.41 -11.02 -18.75
CA PRO A 239 12.88 -9.77 -19.37
C PRO A 239 12.62 -9.68 -20.89
N ASP A 240 12.49 -10.82 -21.55
CA ASP A 240 12.21 -10.95 -22.98
C ASP A 240 10.72 -10.82 -23.31
N THR A 241 9.87 -10.79 -22.27
CA THR A 241 8.42 -10.69 -22.43
C THR A 241 7.94 -9.25 -22.23
N ARG A 242 6.95 -8.84 -23.02
CA ARG A 242 6.15 -7.64 -22.78
C ARG A 242 4.73 -8.10 -22.52
N TYR A 243 4.18 -7.74 -21.37
CA TYR A 243 2.83 -8.11 -21.01
C TYR A 243 1.87 -7.02 -21.42
N GLU A 244 0.72 -7.42 -21.95
CA GLU A 244 -0.45 -6.57 -22.07
C GLU A 244 -1.61 -7.24 -21.33
N VAL A 245 -2.21 -6.52 -20.37
CA VAL A 245 -3.29 -7.05 -19.55
C VAL A 245 -4.39 -6.03 -19.40
N ARG A 246 -5.63 -6.50 -19.23
CA ARG A 246 -6.73 -5.64 -18.80
C ARG A 246 -6.41 -5.05 -17.42
N ILE A 247 -6.77 -3.80 -17.19
CA ILE A 247 -6.53 -3.12 -15.91
C ILE A 247 -7.14 -3.92 -14.76
N GLU A 248 -8.37 -4.44 -14.92
CA GLU A 248 -9.02 -5.32 -13.93
C GLU A 248 -8.23 -6.60 -13.62
N GLY A 249 -7.48 -7.11 -14.61
CA GLY A 249 -6.53 -8.21 -14.44
C GLY A 249 -5.39 -7.84 -13.51
N PHE A 250 -4.80 -6.67 -13.75
CA PHE A 250 -3.67 -6.16 -12.99
C PHE A 250 -4.04 -5.69 -11.58
N LYS A 251 -5.25 -5.13 -11.38
CA LYS A 251 -5.77 -4.74 -10.05
C LYS A 251 -5.72 -5.89 -9.04
N ARG A 252 -5.87 -7.13 -9.50
CA ARG A 252 -5.75 -8.30 -8.62
C ARG A 252 -4.34 -8.53 -8.10
N ARG A 253 -3.32 -8.01 -8.77
CA ARG A 253 -1.90 -8.15 -8.38
C ARG A 253 -1.37 -6.89 -7.69
N TRP A 254 -1.99 -5.75 -7.91
CA TRP A 254 -1.45 -4.45 -7.51
C TRP A 254 -2.25 -3.81 -6.37
N ASP A 255 -1.54 -3.35 -5.33
CA ASP A 255 -2.16 -2.74 -4.13
C ASP A 255 -2.22 -1.19 -4.19
N GLY A 256 -1.93 -0.61 -5.35
CA GLY A 256 -2.02 0.84 -5.61
C GLY A 256 -0.69 1.59 -5.53
N TYR A 257 0.39 0.96 -5.04
CA TYR A 257 1.69 1.62 -4.89
C TYR A 257 2.48 1.67 -6.19
N VAL A 258 2.92 2.87 -6.56
CA VAL A 258 3.79 3.11 -7.71
C VAL A 258 4.87 4.13 -7.39
N LEU A 259 6.01 4.01 -8.07
CA LEU A 259 7.08 4.98 -8.10
C LEU A 259 7.15 5.56 -9.50
N THR A 260 6.70 6.79 -9.68
CA THR A 260 6.88 7.50 -10.96
C THR A 260 8.28 8.09 -11.02
N LEU A 261 8.88 8.09 -12.22
CA LEU A 261 10.29 8.42 -12.42
C LEU A 261 10.40 9.33 -13.64
N HIS A 262 10.75 10.59 -13.44
CA HIS A 262 10.93 11.53 -14.55
C HIS A 262 12.28 12.25 -14.47
N ARG A 263 12.82 12.65 -15.63
CA ARG A 263 14.07 13.43 -15.67
C ARG A 263 13.85 14.81 -15.06
N VAL A 264 14.82 15.24 -14.28
CA VAL A 264 14.98 16.66 -13.95
C VAL A 264 15.41 17.36 -15.25
N ARG A 265 14.60 18.30 -15.73
CA ARG A 265 14.96 19.16 -16.86
C ARG A 265 15.95 20.23 -16.42
#